data_AF-A0A7S0L4L8-F1
#
_entry.id   AF-A0A7S0L4L8-F1
#
_cell.length_a   1.000
_cell.length_b   1.000
_cell.length_c   1.000
_cell.angle_alpha   90.00
_cell.angle_beta   90.00
_cell.angle_gamma   90.00
#
_symmetry.space_group_name_H-M   'P 1'
#
loop_
_entity.id
_entity.type
_entity.pdbx_description
1 polymer ?
#
loop_
_entity_poly.entity_id
_entity_poly.type
_entity_poly.pdbx_seq_one_letter_code
_entity_poly.pdbx_strand_id
1 'polypeptide(L)'
;EFAREQRLEGDNAYNTRDERYGRQEARRGAAFRSLPPVLQLHLKRFEYEPSTGGMQKLQQEFRFPTTLRLRKFMAQGSGSPPPVYKLHAVLSHQGTASYGHYVAYVRPGCGGKWYKFDDTRVSEVPERAAVTEQFGGDHGKSGGFFGLREAPSAYMLTYVRQDLLPSADTEATREELPPAVRAAFEQDLAGSR
;
A
#
# COMPACT_ATOMS: atom_id res chain seq x y z
N GLU A 1 11.21 -1.26 12.34
CA GLU A 1 11.76 0.02 11.84
C GLU A 1 10.85 1.22 12.10
N PHE A 2 9.68 1.40 11.46
CA PHE A 2 8.90 2.67 11.60
C PHE A 2 8.70 3.21 13.03
N ALA A 3 8.23 2.37 13.96
CA ALA A 3 7.99 2.78 15.36
C ALA A 3 9.16 2.48 16.31
N ARG A 4 10.33 2.11 15.78
CA ARG A 4 11.50 1.78 16.60
C ARG A 4 12.05 3.07 17.20
N GLU A 5 12.30 3.05 18.50
CA GLU A 5 12.99 4.15 19.18
C GLU A 5 14.43 4.27 18.68
N GLN A 6 14.84 5.50 18.40
CA GLN A 6 16.19 5.86 17.98
C GLN A 6 16.84 6.71 19.06
N ARG A 7 18.11 6.44 19.37
CA ARG A 7 18.94 7.31 20.19
C ARG A 7 19.53 8.42 19.31
N LEU A 8 19.43 9.65 19.80
CA LEU A 8 20.01 10.84 19.23
C LEU A 8 21.21 11.21 20.10
N GLU A 9 22.42 10.93 19.62
CA GLU A 9 23.68 11.11 20.35
C GLU A 9 24.78 11.61 19.40
N GLY A 10 25.88 12.12 19.97
CA GLY A 10 27.00 12.68 19.21
C GLY A 10 26.59 13.78 18.23
N ASP A 11 27.02 13.68 16.97
CA ASP A 11 26.71 14.65 15.92
C ASP A 11 25.20 14.75 15.59
N ASN A 12 24.44 13.71 15.93
CA ASN A 12 22.99 13.62 15.75
C ASN A 12 22.19 13.96 17.02
N ALA A 13 22.85 14.50 18.06
CA ALA A 13 22.19 14.91 19.30
C ALA A 13 21.08 15.96 19.05
N TYR A 14 20.04 15.91 19.88
CA TYR A 14 18.88 16.78 19.77
C TYR A 14 19.27 18.22 20.11
N ASN A 15 18.97 19.15 19.20
CA ASN A 15 19.15 20.57 19.44
C ASN A 15 17.93 21.12 20.20
N THR A 16 18.13 21.45 21.48
CA THR A 16 17.07 21.99 22.34
C THR A 16 16.62 23.40 21.97
N ARG A 17 17.40 24.11 21.14
CA ARG A 17 17.21 25.53 20.76
C ARG A 17 17.26 26.51 21.95
N ASP A 18 17.63 26.05 23.13
CA ASP A 18 17.87 26.86 24.33
C ASP A 18 19.36 26.79 24.66
N GLU A 19 20.03 27.94 24.64
CA GLU A 19 21.47 28.06 24.85
C GLU A 19 21.93 27.52 26.21
N ARG A 20 21.04 27.50 27.22
CA ARG A 20 21.35 26.95 28.55
C ARG A 20 21.56 25.45 28.53
N TYR A 21 20.90 24.74 27.61
CA TYR A 21 20.93 23.29 27.52
C TYR A 21 21.69 22.79 26.30
N GLY A 22 21.80 23.58 25.22
CA GLY A 22 22.59 23.21 24.05
C GLY A 22 22.12 21.92 23.36
N ARG A 23 23.04 21.14 22.80
CA ARG A 23 22.76 19.83 22.21
C ARG A 23 22.71 18.77 23.31
N GLN A 24 21.67 17.94 23.29
CA GLN A 24 21.40 16.95 24.31
C GLN A 24 21.15 15.58 23.71
N GLU A 25 21.53 14.54 24.45
CA GLU A 25 21.13 13.17 24.10
C GLU A 25 19.62 13.00 24.28
N ALA A 26 18.98 12.33 23.34
CA ALA A 26 17.54 12.14 23.39
C ALA A 26 17.12 10.80 22.79
N ARG A 27 15.88 10.41 23.08
CA ARG A 27 15.20 9.27 22.45
C ARG A 27 14.08 9.79 21.58
N ARG A 28 14.07 9.37 20.32
CA ARG A 28 13.02 9.72 19.36
C ARG A 28 12.29 8.46 18.93
N GLY A 29 10.97 8.45 19.14
CA GLY A 29 10.08 7.40 18.67
C GLY A 29 8.85 7.98 17.99
N ALA A 30 8.10 7.13 17.30
CA ALA A 30 6.84 7.49 16.67
C ALA A 30 5.78 6.44 17.01
N ALA A 31 4.55 6.91 17.26
CA ALA A 31 3.39 6.07 17.52
C ALA A 31 2.13 6.72 16.93
N PHE A 32 1.13 5.89 16.59
CA PHE A 32 -0.14 6.35 16.07
C PHE A 32 -1.07 6.80 17.20
N ARG A 33 -1.67 7.98 17.06
CA ARG A 33 -2.73 8.44 17.96
C ARG A 33 -4.11 7.95 17.50
N SER A 34 -4.33 7.93 16.20
CA SER A 34 -5.54 7.48 15.53
C SER A 34 -5.18 6.83 14.19
N LEU A 35 -6.10 6.02 13.65
CA LEU A 35 -5.92 5.33 12.37
C LEU A 35 -7.12 5.61 11.44
N PRO A 36 -6.88 5.84 10.13
CA PRO A 36 -7.93 6.24 9.19
C PRO A 36 -8.82 5.07 8.75
N PRO A 37 -10.07 5.31 8.30
CA PRO A 37 -10.93 4.29 7.67
C PRO A 37 -10.25 3.44 6.58
N VAL A 38 -9.48 4.11 5.73
CA VAL A 38 -8.70 3.51 4.65
C VAL A 38 -7.23 3.82 4.91
N LEU A 39 -6.42 2.78 4.97
CA LEU A 39 -4.98 2.86 5.20
C LEU A 39 -4.24 2.45 3.92
N GLN A 40 -3.54 3.40 3.32
CA GLN A 40 -2.67 3.17 2.16
C GLN A 40 -1.22 3.05 2.63
N LEU A 41 -0.58 1.94 2.29
CA LEU A 41 0.81 1.66 2.63
C LEU A 41 1.62 1.57 1.34
N HIS A 42 2.50 2.54 1.13
CA HIS A 42 3.46 2.53 0.03
C HIS A 42 4.68 1.72 0.44
N LEU A 43 5.00 0.68 -0.32
CA LEU A 43 6.21 -0.10 -0.12
C LEU A 43 7.35 0.64 -0.81
N LYS A 44 8.36 1.07 -0.04
CA LYS A 44 9.54 1.78 -0.54
C LYS A 44 10.46 0.82 -1.32
N ARG A 45 10.00 0.39 -2.49
CA ARG A 45 10.71 -0.54 -3.38
C ARG A 45 11.61 0.15 -4.39
N PHE A 46 11.80 1.46 -4.31
CA PHE A 46 12.70 2.19 -5.19
C PHE A 46 13.71 2.95 -4.34
N GLU A 47 14.98 2.70 -4.59
CA GLU A 47 16.08 3.34 -3.89
C GLU A 47 17.15 3.81 -4.88
N TYR A 48 17.86 4.86 -4.51
CA TYR A 48 18.99 5.35 -5.28
C TYR A 48 20.22 4.52 -4.95
N GLU A 49 20.84 3.91 -5.95
CA GLU A 49 22.05 3.11 -5.80
C GLU A 49 23.27 3.93 -6.26
N PRO A 50 24.10 4.44 -5.32
CA PRO A 50 25.20 5.35 -5.64
C PRO A 50 26.23 4.75 -6.59
N SER A 51 26.46 3.42 -6.53
CA SER A 51 27.43 2.77 -7.41
C SER A 51 27.05 2.81 -8.89
N THR A 52 25.74 2.80 -9.19
CA THR A 52 25.22 2.86 -10.56
C THR A 52 24.74 4.26 -10.96
N GLY A 53 24.63 5.19 -10.01
CA GLY A 53 24.15 6.55 -10.25
C GLY A 53 22.67 6.65 -10.62
N GLY A 54 21.87 5.60 -10.35
CA GLY A 54 20.49 5.49 -10.79
C GLY A 54 19.54 4.96 -9.73
N MET A 55 18.24 5.13 -9.97
CA MET A 55 17.19 4.48 -9.18
C MET A 55 17.13 3.00 -9.54
N GLN A 56 17.03 2.14 -8.54
CA GLN A 56 16.85 0.71 -8.70
C GLN A 56 15.59 0.24 -7.97
N LYS A 57 14.97 -0.80 -8.52
CA LYS A 57 13.82 -1.45 -7.90
C LYS A 57 14.28 -2.61 -7.01
N LEU A 58 13.84 -2.59 -5.76
CA LEU A 58 14.05 -3.64 -4.78
C LEU A 58 13.07 -4.80 -5.01
N GLN A 59 13.63 -5.93 -5.45
CA GLN A 59 12.88 -7.17 -5.67
C GLN A 59 12.94 -8.14 -4.50
N GLN A 60 13.42 -7.71 -3.33
CA GLN A 60 13.43 -8.53 -2.12
C GLN A 60 12.02 -8.97 -1.73
N GLU A 61 11.91 -10.19 -1.19
CA GLU A 61 10.64 -10.72 -0.68
C GLU A 61 10.14 -9.86 0.50
N PHE A 62 8.92 -9.33 0.38
CA PHE A 62 8.24 -8.62 1.46
C PHE A 62 6.83 -9.19 1.63
N ARG A 63 6.63 -9.91 2.73
CA ARG A 63 5.33 -10.50 3.07
C ARG A 63 4.43 -9.48 3.74
N PHE A 64 3.17 -9.48 3.33
CA PHE A 64 2.13 -8.66 3.95
C PHE A 64 0.88 -9.51 4.24
N PRO A 65 0.22 -9.29 5.39
CA PRO A 65 -0.91 -10.12 5.80
C PRO A 65 -2.23 -9.65 5.20
N THR A 66 -3.19 -10.55 5.00
CA THR A 66 -4.56 -10.18 4.60
C THR A 66 -5.37 -9.55 5.75
N THR A 67 -4.93 -9.74 6.99
CA THR A 67 -5.49 -9.11 8.19
C THR A 67 -4.39 -8.39 8.95
N LEU A 68 -4.49 -7.06 9.06
CA LEU A 68 -3.48 -6.22 9.69
C LEU A 68 -3.97 -5.70 11.04
N ARG A 69 -3.17 -5.94 12.09
CA ARG A 69 -3.42 -5.45 13.46
C ARG A 69 -2.30 -4.50 13.85
N LEU A 70 -2.65 -3.25 14.15
CA LEU A 70 -1.70 -2.17 14.43
C LEU A 70 -1.57 -1.81 15.91
N ARG A 71 -2.14 -2.62 16.81
CA ARG A 71 -2.18 -2.33 18.27
C ARG A 71 -0.82 -1.97 18.87
N LYS A 72 0.23 -2.68 18.47
CA LYS A 72 1.60 -2.47 18.97
C LYS A 72 2.24 -1.15 18.54
N PHE A 73 1.61 -0.42 17.62
CA PHE A 73 2.10 0.86 17.09
C PHE A 73 1.28 2.05 17.60
N MET A 74 0.28 1.82 18.44
CA MET A 74 -0.54 2.90 19.03
C MET A 74 0.18 3.55 20.21
N ALA A 75 -0.04 4.85 20.40
CA ALA A 75 0.40 5.56 21.59
C ALA A 75 -0.31 5.03 22.85
N GLN A 76 0.36 5.06 24.00
CA GLN A 76 -0.25 4.69 25.27
C GLN A 76 -1.42 5.62 25.60
N GLY A 77 -2.49 5.07 26.18
CA GLY A 77 -3.70 5.84 26.52
C GLY A 77 -4.64 6.12 25.35
N SER A 78 -4.47 5.48 24.19
CA SER A 78 -5.50 5.53 23.13
C SER A 78 -6.78 4.84 23.62
N GLY A 79 -7.83 5.62 23.90
CA GLY A 79 -9.01 5.18 24.67
C GLY A 79 -9.87 4.08 24.03
N SER A 80 -9.78 3.85 22.71
CA SER A 80 -10.51 2.77 22.02
C SER A 80 -9.56 1.66 21.54
N PRO A 81 -10.01 0.39 21.50
CA PRO A 81 -9.23 -0.66 20.86
C PRO A 81 -8.95 -0.28 19.40
N PRO A 82 -7.71 -0.45 18.92
CA PRO A 82 -7.36 -0.09 17.56
C PRO A 82 -8.08 -1.00 16.56
N PRO A 83 -8.56 -0.45 15.43
CA PRO A 83 -9.33 -1.22 14.46
C PRO A 83 -8.48 -2.34 13.84
N VAL A 84 -9.17 -3.41 13.45
CA VAL A 84 -8.60 -4.47 12.61
C VAL A 84 -8.79 -4.08 11.16
N TYR A 85 -7.74 -4.21 10.36
CA TYR A 85 -7.78 -3.92 8.93
C TYR A 85 -7.81 -5.19 8.11
N LYS A 86 -8.50 -5.14 6.98
CA LYS A 86 -8.51 -6.17 5.95
C LYS A 86 -7.85 -5.62 4.69
N LEU A 87 -6.98 -6.42 4.11
CA LEU A 87 -6.40 -6.11 2.81
C LEU A 87 -7.53 -6.05 1.79
N HIS A 88 -7.62 -4.92 1.09
CA HIS A 88 -8.68 -4.62 0.14
C HIS A 88 -8.13 -4.55 -1.28
N ALA A 89 -6.95 -3.97 -1.46
CA ALA A 89 -6.28 -3.95 -2.76
C ALA A 89 -4.76 -4.09 -2.66
N VAL A 90 -4.17 -4.68 -3.69
CA VAL A 90 -2.73 -4.78 -3.93
C VAL A 90 -2.45 -4.18 -5.30
N LEU A 91 -1.77 -3.04 -5.32
CA LEU A 91 -1.24 -2.46 -6.55
C LEU A 91 0.12 -3.10 -6.83
N SER A 92 0.22 -3.86 -7.91
CA SER A 92 1.43 -4.54 -8.33
C SER A 92 2.13 -3.75 -9.43
N HIS A 93 3.46 -3.78 -9.40
CA HIS A 93 4.31 -3.19 -10.43
C HIS A 93 5.24 -4.25 -11.01
N GLN A 94 5.20 -4.41 -12.33
CA GLN A 94 6.10 -5.29 -13.08
C GLN A 94 7.04 -4.46 -13.95
N GLY A 95 8.36 -4.65 -13.82
CA GLY A 95 9.35 -3.81 -14.51
C GLY A 95 10.31 -3.15 -13.52
N THR A 96 11.16 -2.27 -14.05
CA THR A 96 12.33 -1.63 -13.40
C THR A 96 11.94 -0.35 -12.66
N ALA A 97 12.92 0.41 -12.16
CA ALA A 97 12.67 1.76 -11.63
C ALA A 97 12.21 2.77 -12.70
N SER A 98 12.57 2.57 -13.97
CA SER A 98 12.35 3.56 -15.04
C SER A 98 11.14 3.25 -15.92
N TYR A 99 10.70 1.99 -15.98
CA TYR A 99 9.55 1.58 -16.78
C TYR A 99 8.88 0.35 -16.17
N GLY A 100 7.60 0.17 -16.46
CA GLY A 100 6.89 -1.04 -16.11
C GLY A 100 5.41 -0.97 -16.38
N HIS A 101 4.70 -1.96 -15.85
CA HIS A 101 3.26 -2.14 -15.99
C HIS A 101 2.62 -2.22 -14.61
N TYR A 102 1.50 -1.51 -14.42
CA TYR A 102 0.76 -1.49 -13.17
C TYR A 102 -0.53 -2.28 -13.30
N VAL A 103 -0.77 -3.15 -12.33
CA VAL A 103 -1.99 -3.95 -12.25
C VAL A 103 -2.54 -3.84 -10.84
N ALA A 104 -3.86 -3.74 -10.70
CA ALA A 104 -4.51 -3.75 -9.40
C ALA A 104 -5.19 -5.11 -9.14
N TYR A 105 -4.94 -5.68 -7.96
CA TYR A 105 -5.72 -6.79 -7.44
C TYR A 105 -6.65 -6.23 -6.38
N VAL A 106 -7.96 -6.44 -6.51
CA VAL A 106 -8.96 -5.89 -5.60
C VAL A 106 -9.85 -7.01 -5.08
N ARG A 107 -10.20 -6.94 -3.80
CA ARG A 107 -11.23 -7.76 -3.16
C ARG A 107 -12.42 -6.88 -2.77
N PRO A 108 -13.44 -6.78 -3.62
CA PRO A 108 -14.65 -6.01 -3.34
C PRO A 108 -15.40 -6.58 -2.11
N GLY A 109 -15.80 -5.68 -1.20
CA GLY A 109 -16.61 -6.02 -0.02
C GLY A 109 -16.03 -7.15 0.86
N CYS A 110 -16.92 -7.93 1.47
CA CYS A 110 -16.58 -9.11 2.27
C CYS A 110 -16.66 -10.45 1.50
N GLY A 111 -16.96 -10.43 0.19
CA GLY A 111 -17.26 -11.61 -0.64
C GLY A 111 -16.09 -12.57 -0.91
N GLY A 112 -14.90 -12.31 -0.34
CA GLY A 112 -13.77 -13.24 -0.34
C GLY A 112 -13.02 -13.43 -1.67
N LYS A 113 -13.62 -13.03 -2.80
CA LYS A 113 -13.07 -13.18 -4.14
C LYS A 113 -12.11 -12.05 -4.52
N TRP A 114 -11.04 -12.41 -5.22
CA TRP A 114 -10.07 -11.46 -5.75
C TRP A 114 -10.25 -11.29 -7.25
N TYR A 115 -10.08 -10.05 -7.71
CA TYR A 115 -10.14 -9.70 -9.12
C TYR A 115 -8.87 -8.99 -9.51
N LYS A 116 -8.28 -9.37 -10.65
CA LYS A 116 -7.17 -8.68 -11.29
C LYS A 116 -7.74 -7.70 -12.32
N PHE A 117 -7.45 -6.42 -12.13
CA PHE A 117 -7.73 -5.32 -13.05
C PHE A 117 -6.44 -4.98 -13.78
N ASP A 118 -6.39 -5.39 -15.05
CA ASP A 118 -5.25 -5.23 -15.95
C ASP A 118 -5.74 -4.44 -17.18
N ASP A 119 -5.66 -3.12 -17.07
CA ASP A 119 -6.22 -2.14 -18.00
C ASP A 119 -7.69 -2.44 -18.35
N THR A 120 -7.95 -2.91 -19.57
CA THR A 120 -9.29 -3.22 -20.08
C THR A 120 -9.78 -4.61 -19.71
N ARG A 121 -8.96 -5.42 -19.03
CA ARG A 121 -9.28 -6.81 -18.68
C ARG A 121 -9.46 -6.95 -17.18
N VAL A 122 -10.60 -7.53 -16.81
CA VAL A 122 -10.90 -7.92 -15.43
C VAL A 122 -11.08 -9.43 -15.37
N SER A 123 -10.40 -10.09 -14.46
CA SER A 123 -10.54 -11.53 -14.24
C SER A 123 -10.56 -11.89 -12.76
N GLU A 124 -11.39 -12.87 -12.38
CA GLU A 124 -11.33 -13.49 -11.06
C GLU A 124 -10.03 -14.28 -10.91
N VAL A 125 -9.35 -14.15 -9.77
CA VAL A 125 -8.07 -14.81 -9.48
C VAL A 125 -8.07 -15.39 -8.06
N PRO A 126 -7.29 -16.45 -7.80
CA PRO A 126 -7.13 -16.95 -6.43
C PRO A 126 -6.36 -15.94 -5.56
N GLU A 127 -6.59 -15.96 -4.25
CA GLU A 127 -5.88 -15.09 -3.28
C GLU A 127 -4.35 -15.24 -3.39
N ARG A 128 -3.85 -16.45 -3.69
CA ARG A 128 -2.43 -16.70 -3.93
C ARG A 128 -1.84 -15.76 -4.99
N ALA A 129 -2.56 -15.54 -6.10
CA ALA A 129 -2.10 -14.67 -7.18
C ALA A 129 -2.15 -13.19 -6.79
N ALA A 130 -3.16 -12.79 -6.01
CA ALA A 130 -3.34 -11.42 -5.55
C ALA A 130 -2.41 -11.02 -4.39
N VAL A 131 -1.95 -11.98 -3.59
CA VAL A 131 -1.22 -11.73 -2.33
C VAL A 131 0.16 -12.39 -2.37
N THR A 132 0.23 -13.71 -2.31
CA THR A 132 1.49 -14.45 -2.14
C THR A 132 2.47 -14.23 -3.29
N GLU A 133 1.98 -14.27 -4.54
CA GLU A 133 2.79 -14.05 -5.73
C GLU A 133 3.23 -12.58 -5.90
N GLN A 134 2.72 -11.67 -5.06
CA GLN A 134 3.06 -10.25 -5.07
C GLN A 134 4.10 -9.89 -3.99
N PHE A 135 4.61 -10.85 -3.23
CA PHE A 135 5.65 -10.59 -2.22
C PHE A 135 6.98 -10.16 -2.85
N GLY A 136 7.21 -10.47 -4.13
CA GLY A 136 8.53 -10.37 -4.74
C GLY A 136 9.42 -11.53 -4.29
N GLY A 137 10.73 -11.35 -4.40
CA GLY A 137 11.73 -12.39 -4.20
C GLY A 137 12.20 -12.98 -5.53
N ASP A 138 13.41 -13.52 -5.53
CA ASP A 138 13.96 -14.24 -6.67
C ASP A 138 13.45 -15.69 -6.65
N HIS A 139 12.51 -16.01 -7.52
CA HIS A 139 12.00 -17.38 -7.69
C HIS A 139 12.93 -18.25 -8.56
N GLY A 140 14.24 -18.02 -8.54
CA GLY A 140 15.26 -18.97 -9.01
C GLY A 140 15.08 -19.45 -10.46
N LYS A 141 14.38 -18.68 -11.31
CA LYS A 141 14.21 -18.98 -12.74
C LYS A 141 14.95 -17.99 -13.61
N SER A 142 16.21 -17.72 -13.26
CA SER A 142 17.22 -17.26 -14.22
C SER A 142 17.63 -18.44 -15.11
N GLY A 143 16.75 -18.85 -16.02
CA GLY A 143 16.97 -19.98 -16.93
C GLY A 143 16.40 -19.78 -18.34
N GLY A 144 15.99 -18.56 -18.70
CA GLY A 144 15.61 -18.21 -20.06
C GLY A 144 16.68 -17.33 -20.71
N PHE A 145 17.06 -17.64 -21.94
CA PHE A 145 18.12 -16.99 -22.76
C PHE A 145 17.94 -15.46 -23.02
N PHE A 146 16.97 -14.79 -22.38
CA PHE A 146 16.70 -13.35 -22.43
C PHE A 146 16.20 -12.87 -21.06
N GLY A 147 17.12 -12.50 -20.16
CA GLY A 147 16.83 -12.07 -18.77
C GLY A 147 16.03 -10.76 -18.64
N LEU A 148 14.80 -10.71 -19.15
CA LEU A 148 14.06 -9.47 -19.41
C LEU A 148 12.61 -9.45 -18.89
N ARG A 149 12.27 -10.27 -17.90
CA ARG A 149 11.01 -10.08 -17.16
C ARG A 149 11.27 -10.06 -15.67
N GLU A 150 11.51 -8.84 -15.16
CA GLU A 150 11.43 -8.58 -13.73
C GLU A 150 10.06 -9.03 -13.22
N ALA A 151 10.07 -9.82 -12.15
CA ALA A 151 8.85 -10.35 -11.55
C ALA A 151 7.95 -9.21 -11.03
N PRO A 152 6.62 -9.38 -11.11
CA PRO A 152 5.68 -8.47 -10.46
C PRO A 152 5.88 -8.50 -8.95
N SER A 153 5.75 -7.34 -8.31
CA SER A 153 5.76 -7.24 -6.86
C SER A 153 4.86 -6.09 -6.40
N ALA A 154 4.25 -6.26 -5.23
CA ALA A 154 3.38 -5.25 -4.64
C ALA A 154 4.15 -3.94 -4.43
N TYR A 155 3.57 -2.84 -4.90
CA TYR A 155 4.08 -1.49 -4.73
C TYR A 155 3.26 -0.70 -3.70
N MET A 156 1.94 -0.85 -3.71
CA MET A 156 1.05 -0.21 -2.74
C MET A 156 0.02 -1.20 -2.22
N LEU A 157 -0.25 -1.15 -0.92
CA LEU A 157 -1.28 -1.96 -0.27
C LEU A 157 -2.38 -1.04 0.26
N THR A 158 -3.63 -1.36 -0.04
CA THR A 158 -4.79 -0.69 0.52
C THR A 158 -5.47 -1.61 1.52
N TYR A 159 -5.57 -1.13 2.74
CA TYR A 159 -6.25 -1.78 3.84
C TYR A 159 -7.49 -0.97 4.22
N VAL A 160 -8.61 -1.62 4.46
CA VAL A 160 -9.84 -0.96 4.94
C VAL A 160 -10.17 -1.50 6.32
N ARG A 161 -10.64 -0.62 7.22
CA ARG A 161 -11.08 -1.06 8.54
C ARG A 161 -12.20 -2.09 8.39
N GLN A 162 -12.07 -3.21 9.09
CA GLN A 162 -12.99 -4.34 8.97
C GLN A 162 -14.43 -3.95 9.36
N ASP A 163 -14.61 -3.03 10.31
CA ASP A 163 -15.92 -2.55 10.77
C ASP A 163 -16.59 -1.56 9.80
N LEU A 164 -15.88 -1.11 8.76
CA LEU A 164 -16.40 -0.24 7.71
C LEU A 164 -16.49 -0.95 6.35
N LEU A 165 -16.16 -2.25 6.30
CA LEU A 165 -16.32 -2.99 5.06
C LEU A 165 -17.81 -3.16 4.77
N PRO A 166 -18.27 -2.78 3.56
CA PRO A 166 -19.63 -3.07 3.14
C PRO A 166 -19.90 -4.57 3.12
N SER A 167 -21.17 -4.95 3.29
CA SER A 167 -21.59 -6.31 2.99
C SER A 167 -21.31 -6.62 1.51
N ALA A 168 -21.21 -7.91 1.16
CA ALA A 168 -20.94 -8.32 -0.22
C ALA A 168 -22.02 -7.81 -1.20
N ASP A 169 -23.21 -7.49 -0.69
CA ASP A 169 -24.39 -7.05 -1.44
C ASP A 169 -24.59 -5.52 -1.42
N THR A 170 -23.65 -4.75 -0.85
CA THR A 170 -23.73 -3.28 -0.93
C THR A 170 -23.27 -2.82 -2.30
N GLU A 171 -24.21 -2.66 -3.22
CA GLU A 171 -23.97 -2.12 -4.55
C GLU A 171 -24.38 -0.64 -4.57
N ALA A 172 -23.47 0.23 -5.01
CA ALA A 172 -23.80 1.63 -5.23
C ALA A 172 -24.82 1.72 -6.36
N THR A 173 -25.98 2.31 -6.10
CA THR A 173 -27.04 2.40 -7.12
C THR A 173 -26.95 3.70 -7.91
N ARG A 174 -27.57 3.72 -9.09
CA ARG A 174 -27.61 4.92 -9.94
C ARG A 174 -28.30 6.10 -9.26
N GLU A 175 -29.19 5.83 -8.32
CA GLU A 175 -29.94 6.82 -7.56
C GLU A 175 -29.07 7.56 -6.53
N GLU A 176 -27.92 6.98 -6.14
CA GLU A 176 -26.95 7.62 -5.24
C GLU A 176 -26.12 8.70 -5.95
N LEU A 177 -26.09 8.70 -7.29
CA LEU A 177 -25.40 9.72 -8.06
C LEU A 177 -26.18 11.04 -8.05
N PRO A 178 -25.53 12.18 -7.77
CA PRO A 178 -26.19 13.48 -7.87
C PRO A 178 -26.83 13.70 -9.25
N PRO A 179 -28.08 14.22 -9.33
CA PRO A 179 -28.81 14.32 -10.60
C PRO A 179 -28.07 15.09 -11.69
N ALA A 180 -27.33 16.14 -11.33
CA ALA A 180 -26.54 16.93 -12.27
C ALA A 180 -25.39 16.12 -12.90
N VAL A 181 -24.73 15.26 -12.12
CA VAL A 181 -23.66 14.38 -12.61
C VAL A 181 -24.24 13.35 -13.58
N ARG A 182 -25.37 12.74 -13.22
CA ARG A 182 -26.07 11.78 -14.07
C ARG A 182 -26.49 12.40 -15.40
N ALA A 183 -27.07 13.59 -15.38
CA ALA A 183 -27.50 14.29 -16.59
C ALA A 183 -26.31 14.62 -17.52
N ALA A 184 -25.17 15.05 -16.95
CA ALA A 184 -23.96 15.32 -17.73
C ALA A 184 -23.44 14.06 -18.45
N PHE A 185 -23.35 12.92 -17.75
CA PHE A 185 -22.94 11.65 -18.34
C PHE A 185 -23.87 11.21 -19.48
N GLU A 186 -25.19 11.36 -19.31
CA GLU A 186 -26.17 11.00 -20.34
C GLU A 186 -26.06 11.89 -21.58
N GLN A 187 -25.79 13.19 -21.39
CA GLN A 187 -25.56 14.13 -22.48
C GLN A 187 -24.30 13.77 -23.28
N ASP A 188 -23.19 13.46 -22.61
CA ASP A 188 -21.93 13.06 -23.26
C ASP A 188 -22.11 11.76 -24.06
N LEU A 189 -22.83 10.78 -23.50
CA LEU A 189 -23.17 9.53 -24.19
C LEU A 189 -24.05 9.77 -25.43
N ALA A 190 -24.97 10.73 -25.37
CA ALA A 190 -25.84 11.08 -26.49
C ALA A 190 -25.11 11.88 -27.59
N GLY A 191 -24.15 12.73 -27.22
CA GLY A 191 -23.36 13.54 -28.16
C GLY A 191 -22.18 12.79 -28.83
N SER A 192 -21.88 11.58 -28.36
CA SER A 192 -20.81 10.74 -28.91
C SER A 192 -21.30 9.73 -29.98
N ARG A 193 -22.53 9.88 -30.47
CA ARG A 193 -23.12 9.15 -31.62
C ARG A 193 -23.11 10.02 -32.87
#